data_AF-A0A6N6WNP5-F1
#
_entry.id   AF-A0A6N6WNP5-F1
#
_cell.length_a   1.000
_cell.length_b   1.000
_cell.length_c   1.000
_cell.angle_alpha   90.00
_cell.angle_beta   90.00
_cell.angle_gamma   90.00
#
_symmetry.space_group_name_H-M   'P 1'
#
loop_
_entity.id
_entity.type
_entity.pdbx_description
1 polymer ?
#
loop_
_entity_poly.entity_id
_entity_poly.type
_entity_poly.pdbx_seq_one_letter_code
_entity_poly.pdbx_strand_id
1 'polypeptide(L)'
;RAHPQVDVRLVGPGQPIPPADLIILPGSKSVQADLAWLRANGWEAAIARHLRYGGKLIGICGGMQMLGRWLHDPLGLEGAPGSVKGLGYLDFETTLETSKKLRQVRGSLAEGGAAVAGYEIHMGVTAGPALA
;
A
#
# COMPACT_ATOMS: atom_id res chain seq x y z
N ARG A 1 13.14 13.56 -15.60
CA ARG A 1 13.44 13.51 -14.14
C ARG A 1 12.85 14.76 -13.50
N ALA A 2 11.99 14.62 -12.48
CA ALA A 2 11.31 15.75 -11.83
C ALA A 2 12.18 16.45 -10.77
N HIS A 3 13.15 15.75 -10.17
CA HIS A 3 14.09 16.31 -9.21
C HIS A 3 15.49 15.70 -9.44
N PRO A 4 16.56 16.50 -9.56
CA PRO A 4 17.89 15.99 -9.92
C PRO A 4 18.55 15.15 -8.81
N GLN A 5 18.12 15.34 -7.56
CA GLN A 5 18.65 14.62 -6.40
C GLN A 5 17.86 13.35 -6.05
N VAL A 6 16.86 12.97 -6.85
CA VAL A 6 16.03 11.77 -6.61
C VAL A 6 16.25 10.77 -7.74
N ASP A 7 16.73 9.58 -7.40
CA ASP A 7 16.79 8.44 -8.32
C ASP A 7 15.55 7.56 -8.12
N VAL A 8 14.66 7.55 -9.12
CA VAL A 8 13.45 6.72 -9.11
C VAL A 8 13.65 5.57 -10.06
N ARG A 9 13.49 4.34 -9.57
CA ARG A 9 13.57 3.11 -10.35
C ARG A 9 12.27 2.35 -10.26
N LEU A 10 11.68 2.04 -11.41
CA LEU A 10 10.55 1.12 -11.50
C LEU A 10 11.10 -0.31 -11.53
N VAL A 11 10.68 -1.13 -10.57
CA VAL A 11 11.07 -2.54 -10.47
C VAL A 11 9.92 -3.39 -10.97
N GLY A 12 10.16 -4.17 -12.01
CA GLY A 12 9.17 -5.05 -12.63
C GLY A 12 9.28 -6.52 -12.19
N PRO A 13 8.35 -7.36 -12.65
CA PRO A 13 8.40 -8.81 -12.47
C PRO A 13 9.78 -9.40 -12.78
N GLY A 14 10.27 -10.32 -11.96
CA GLY A 14 11.55 -11.00 -12.15
C GLY A 14 12.80 -10.11 -11.98
N GLN A 15 12.64 -8.83 -11.67
CA GLN A 15 13.77 -7.95 -11.38
C GLN A 15 14.06 -7.95 -9.88
N PRO A 16 15.34 -8.03 -9.47
CA PRO A 16 15.71 -7.85 -8.08
C PRO A 16 15.44 -6.42 -7.64
N ILE A 17 14.90 -6.24 -6.43
CA ILE A 17 14.78 -4.92 -5.82
C ILE A 17 16.19 -4.40 -5.55
N PRO A 18 16.64 -3.30 -6.19
CA PRO A 18 17.97 -2.74 -5.97
C PRO A 18 18.07 -2.13 -4.55
N PRO A 19 19.28 -1.84 -4.06
CA PRO A 19 19.44 -0.99 -2.89
C PRO A 19 18.71 0.34 -3.10
N ALA A 20 17.94 0.75 -2.09
CA ALA A 20 17.19 1.99 -2.08
C ALA A 20 17.07 2.47 -0.64
N ASP A 21 16.81 3.76 -0.44
CA ASP A 21 16.49 4.34 0.87
C ASP A 21 14.99 4.21 1.22
N LEU A 22 14.16 4.11 0.18
CA LEU A 22 12.70 4.04 0.26
C LEU A 22 12.15 3.10 -0.81
N ILE A 23 11.32 2.15 -0.40
CA ILE A 23 10.43 1.40 -1.28
C ILE A 23 9.06 2.08 -1.29
N ILE A 24 8.53 2.32 -2.49
CA ILE A 24 7.16 2.77 -2.71
C ILE A 24 6.37 1.57 -3.20
N LEU A 25 5.37 1.14 -2.42
CA LEU A 25 4.42 0.11 -2.79
C LEU A 25 3.13 0.77 -3.29
N PRO A 26 2.95 0.95 -4.60
CA PRO A 26 1.66 1.36 -5.14
C PRO A 26 0.66 0.20 -5.01
N GLY A 27 -0.63 0.51 -5.05
CA GLY A 27 -1.70 -0.47 -5.22
C GLY A 27 -2.41 -0.31 -6.55
N SER A 28 -3.03 -1.39 -7.00
CA SER A 28 -4.03 -1.35 -8.07
C SER A 28 -5.45 -1.36 -7.48
N LYS A 29 -6.44 -1.58 -8.35
CA LYS A 29 -7.82 -1.86 -7.95
C LYS A 29 -7.96 -3.26 -7.34
N SER A 30 -7.06 -4.21 -7.56
CA SER A 30 -7.21 -5.61 -7.13
C SER A 30 -6.18 -5.98 -6.08
N VAL A 31 -6.42 -5.53 -4.84
CA VAL A 31 -5.42 -5.48 -3.78
C VAL A 31 -5.02 -6.88 -3.29
N GLN A 32 -5.99 -7.81 -3.21
CA GLN A 32 -5.69 -9.20 -2.84
C GLN A 32 -4.85 -9.91 -3.90
N ALA A 33 -5.14 -9.66 -5.18
CA ALA A 33 -4.40 -10.23 -6.30
C ALA A 33 -2.97 -9.66 -6.36
N ASP A 34 -2.81 -8.35 -6.16
CA ASP A 34 -1.51 -7.70 -6.07
C ASP A 34 -0.67 -8.27 -4.93
N LEU A 35 -1.27 -8.50 -3.76
CA LEU A 35 -0.57 -9.09 -2.62
C LEU A 35 -0.12 -10.53 -2.91
N ALA A 36 -0.99 -11.33 -3.53
CA ALA A 36 -0.62 -12.68 -3.97
C ALA A 36 0.51 -12.65 -5.01
N TRP A 37 0.45 -11.73 -5.96
CA TRP A 37 1.48 -11.54 -6.98
C TRP A 37 2.82 -11.10 -6.38
N LEU A 38 2.81 -10.14 -5.45
CA LEU A 38 3.98 -9.67 -4.70
C LEU A 38 4.65 -10.85 -3.98
N ARG A 39 3.86 -11.70 -3.32
CA ARG A 39 4.33 -12.92 -2.65
C ARG A 39 4.95 -13.92 -3.62
N ALA A 40 4.28 -14.19 -4.73
CA ALA A 40 4.77 -15.10 -5.76
C ALA A 40 6.11 -14.66 -6.37
N ASN A 41 6.39 -13.35 -6.38
CA ASN A 41 7.66 -12.79 -6.85
C ASN A 41 8.73 -12.66 -5.73
N GLY A 42 8.46 -13.15 -4.52
CA GLY A 42 9.40 -13.11 -3.40
C GLY A 42 9.61 -11.71 -2.82
N TRP A 43 8.73 -10.75 -3.15
CA TRP A 43 8.91 -9.35 -2.75
C TRP A 43 8.57 -9.11 -1.28
N GLU A 44 7.71 -9.92 -0.66
CA GLU A 44 7.43 -9.83 0.79
C GLU A 44 8.72 -10.07 1.59
N ALA A 45 9.50 -11.09 1.23
CA ALA A 45 10.79 -11.36 1.84
C ALA A 45 11.82 -10.24 1.57
N ALA A 46 11.81 -9.66 0.36
CA ALA A 46 12.71 -8.56 0.01
C ALA A 46 12.38 -7.27 0.78
N ILE A 47 11.09 -6.95 0.94
CA ILE A 47 10.60 -5.83 1.75
C ILE A 47 10.97 -6.04 3.22
N ALA A 48 10.70 -7.22 3.78
CA ALA A 48 11.06 -7.55 5.16
C ALA A 48 12.57 -7.39 5.41
N ARG A 49 13.40 -7.83 4.46
CA ARG A 49 14.86 -7.64 4.52
C ARG A 49 15.24 -6.16 4.46
N HIS A 50 14.63 -5.38 3.57
CA HIS A 50 14.89 -3.95 3.45
C HIS A 50 14.58 -3.20 4.75
N LEU A 51 13.40 -3.46 5.35
CA LEU A 51 13.00 -2.86 6.62
C LEU A 51 13.92 -3.30 7.77
N ARG A 52 14.34 -4.56 7.82
CA ARG A 52 15.27 -5.08 8.83
C ARG A 52 16.60 -4.33 8.86
N TYR A 53 17.05 -3.80 7.73
CA TYR A 53 18.29 -3.02 7.62
C TYR A 53 18.05 -1.49 7.67
N GLY A 54 16.91 -1.04 8.18
CA GLY A 54 16.61 0.39 8.39
C GLY A 54 16.06 1.11 7.16
N GLY A 55 15.73 0.37 6.11
CA GLY A 55 15.02 0.89 4.94
C GLY A 55 13.61 1.37 5.29
N LYS A 56 13.03 2.20 4.43
CA LYS A 56 11.68 2.76 4.60
C LYS A 56 10.72 2.18 3.57
N LEU A 57 9.44 2.08 3.94
CA LEU A 57 8.37 1.63 3.06
C LEU A 57 7.21 2.61 3.15
N ILE A 58 6.68 3.02 2.00
CA ILE A 58 5.43 3.76 1.91
C ILE A 58 4.45 3.03 1.00
N GLY A 59 3.24 2.80 1.49
CA GLY A 59 2.14 2.25 0.70
C GLY A 59 1.25 3.36 0.17
N ILE A 60 0.77 3.23 -1.07
CA ILE A 60 -0.16 4.20 -1.68
C ILE A 60 -1.44 3.46 -2.10
N CYS A 61 -2.60 3.95 -1.67
CA CYS A 61 -3.91 3.37 -1.99
C CYS A 61 -3.96 1.87 -1.59
N GLY A 62 -4.21 0.95 -2.53
CA GLY A 62 -4.16 -0.49 -2.25
C GLY A 62 -2.85 -0.96 -1.63
N GLY A 63 -1.72 -0.33 -1.98
CA GLY A 63 -0.42 -0.63 -1.38
C GLY A 63 -0.34 -0.26 0.09
N MET A 64 -1.06 0.79 0.54
CA MET A 64 -1.23 1.09 1.97
C MET A 64 -2.06 0.00 2.63
N GLN A 65 -3.18 -0.40 2.03
CA GLN A 65 -4.05 -1.44 2.57
C GLN A 65 -3.31 -2.77 2.79
N MET A 66 -2.40 -3.13 1.87
CA MET A 66 -1.53 -4.31 2.01
C MET A 66 -0.62 -4.27 3.24
N LEU A 67 -0.27 -3.09 3.78
CA LEU A 67 0.59 -2.96 4.97
C LEU A 67 -0.12 -3.39 6.26
N GLY A 68 -1.46 -3.45 6.24
CA GLY A 68 -2.27 -3.86 7.37
C GLY A 68 -2.15 -5.34 7.72
N ARG A 69 -2.87 -5.75 8.77
CA ARG A 69 -2.95 -7.15 9.23
C ARG A 69 -3.82 -8.00 8.33
N TRP A 70 -4.96 -7.45 7.87
CA TRP A 70 -5.94 -8.15 7.06
C TRP A 70 -6.55 -7.28 5.97
N LEU A 71 -6.88 -7.93 4.86
CA LEU A 71 -7.70 -7.42 3.77
C LEU A 71 -8.94 -8.31 3.66
N HIS A 72 -10.12 -7.71 3.75
CA HIS A 72 -11.41 -8.40 3.66
C HIS A 72 -12.14 -7.97 2.40
N ASP A 73 -12.55 -8.92 1.56
CA ASP A 73 -13.50 -8.73 0.47
C ASP A 73 -14.65 -9.73 0.63
N PRO A 74 -15.57 -9.50 1.58
CA PRO A 74 -16.65 -10.45 1.85
C PRO A 74 -17.61 -10.61 0.66
N LEU A 75 -17.59 -9.68 -0.29
CA LEU A 75 -18.52 -9.60 -1.42
C LEU A 75 -17.88 -9.97 -2.76
N GLY A 76 -16.57 -10.25 -2.80
CA GLY A 76 -15.86 -10.60 -4.03
C GLY A 76 -15.82 -9.46 -5.06
N LEU A 77 -15.69 -8.21 -4.60
CA LEU A 77 -15.65 -7.02 -5.45
C LEU A 77 -14.40 -6.95 -6.33
N GLU A 78 -13.31 -7.55 -5.89
CA GLU A 78 -12.02 -7.57 -6.59
C GLU A 78 -11.59 -8.98 -7.04
N GLY A 79 -12.38 -10.01 -6.72
CA GLY A 79 -12.08 -11.40 -7.03
C GLY A 79 -12.93 -12.40 -6.24
N ALA A 80 -12.30 -13.49 -5.79
CA ALA A 80 -12.99 -14.47 -4.94
C ALA A 80 -13.28 -13.84 -3.55
N PRO A 81 -14.49 -14.00 -3.01
CA PRO A 81 -14.80 -13.48 -1.69
C PRO A 81 -13.93 -14.15 -0.62
N GLY A 82 -13.50 -13.38 0.37
CA GLY A 82 -12.69 -13.92 1.45
C GLY A 82 -11.88 -12.89 2.20
N SER A 83 -10.97 -13.38 3.02
CA SER A 83 -10.03 -12.57 3.79
C SER A 83 -8.62 -13.10 3.59
N VAL A 84 -7.68 -12.19 3.36
CA VAL A 84 -6.26 -12.53 3.22
C VAL A 84 -5.45 -11.75 4.23
N LYS A 85 -4.39 -12.38 4.77
CA LYS A 85 -3.41 -11.69 5.60
C LYS A 85 -2.67 -10.67 4.76
N GLY A 86 -2.61 -9.43 5.24
CA GLY A 86 -1.71 -8.40 4.71
C GLY A 86 -0.25 -8.70 5.05
N LEU A 87 0.62 -7.72 4.84
CA LEU A 87 2.04 -7.77 5.21
C LEU A 87 2.24 -7.60 6.73
N GLY A 88 1.26 -7.03 7.44
CA GLY A 88 1.25 -6.97 8.90
C GLY A 88 2.23 -5.97 9.52
N TYR A 89 2.65 -4.95 8.77
CA TYR A 89 3.56 -3.92 9.28
C TYR A 89 2.86 -2.81 10.07
N LEU A 90 1.56 -2.60 9.83
CA LEU A 90 0.76 -1.59 10.48
C LEU A 90 -0.47 -2.22 11.14
N ASP A 91 -0.79 -1.76 12.35
CA ASP A 91 -1.93 -2.23 13.13
C ASP A 91 -3.24 -1.60 12.62
N PHE A 92 -3.68 -2.05 11.45
CA PHE A 92 -5.01 -1.79 10.91
C PHE A 92 -5.45 -2.94 10.03
N GLU A 93 -6.73 -2.94 9.68
CA GLU A 93 -7.33 -3.86 8.73
C GLU A 93 -8.15 -3.06 7.71
N THR A 94 -8.33 -3.61 6.51
CA THR A 94 -9.14 -2.98 5.46
C THR A 94 -10.24 -3.92 5.01
N THR A 95 -11.47 -3.41 4.93
CA THR A 95 -12.62 -4.11 4.36
C THR A 95 -13.10 -3.40 3.11
N LEU A 96 -13.26 -4.14 2.01
CA LEU A 96 -13.86 -3.63 0.79
C LEU A 96 -15.38 -3.58 0.94
N GLU A 97 -15.95 -2.41 0.68
CA GLU A 97 -17.39 -2.15 0.70
C GLU A 97 -17.92 -1.87 -0.70
N THR A 98 -19.22 -2.05 -0.94
CA THR A 98 -19.85 -1.79 -2.25
C THR A 98 -19.85 -0.31 -2.65
N SER A 99 -19.79 0.60 -1.67
CA SER A 99 -19.84 2.03 -1.91
C SER A 99 -18.47 2.56 -2.32
N LYS A 100 -18.37 3.06 -3.56
CA LYS A 100 -17.17 3.74 -4.02
C LYS A 100 -17.17 5.16 -3.49
N LYS A 101 -16.17 5.51 -2.68
CA LYS A 101 -15.90 6.90 -2.30
C LYS A 101 -15.16 7.58 -3.43
N LEU A 102 -15.68 8.73 -3.86
CA LEU A 102 -15.01 9.65 -4.77
C LEU A 102 -15.31 11.07 -4.30
N ARG A 103 -14.34 11.73 -3.70
CA ARG A 103 -14.47 13.13 -3.26
C ARG A 103 -13.13 13.84 -3.27
N GLN A 104 -13.17 15.16 -3.45
CA GLN A 104 -12.00 16.00 -3.22
C GLN A 104 -11.72 16.11 -1.73
N VAL A 105 -10.45 16.09 -1.37
CA VAL A 105 -9.99 16.15 0.02
C VAL A 105 -8.83 17.14 0.12
N ARG A 106 -8.74 17.77 1.29
CA ARG A 106 -7.62 18.61 1.69
C ARG A 106 -7.18 18.20 3.09
N GLY A 107 -5.90 18.35 3.37
CA GLY A 107 -5.33 18.07 4.67
C GLY A 107 -3.95 18.68 4.82
N SER A 108 -3.28 18.33 5.90
CA SER A 108 -1.90 18.67 6.17
C SER A 108 -1.11 17.40 6.44
N LEU A 109 0.14 17.34 5.98
CA LEU A 109 1.06 16.30 6.42
C LEU A 109 1.18 16.36 7.95
N ALA A 110 1.10 15.19 8.59
CA ALA A 110 1.26 15.08 10.05
C ALA A 110 2.62 15.64 10.48
N GLU A 111 3.67 15.33 9.72
CA GLU A 111 4.98 15.96 9.87
C GLU A 111 5.13 17.17 8.94
N GLY A 112 5.64 18.27 9.48
CA GLY A 112 5.96 19.48 8.70
C GLY A 112 4.76 20.32 8.25
N GLY A 113 3.52 19.85 8.42
CA GLY A 113 2.30 20.65 8.24
C GLY A 113 2.02 21.11 6.80
N ALA A 114 2.75 20.58 5.81
CA ALA A 114 2.57 20.98 4.43
C ALA A 114 1.15 20.69 3.96
N ALA A 115 0.52 21.67 3.31
CA ALA A 115 -0.83 21.52 2.79
C ALA A 115 -0.86 20.50 1.63
N VAL A 116 -1.82 19.59 1.68
CA VAL A 116 -2.07 18.58 0.65
C VAL A 116 -3.49 18.74 0.14
N ALA A 117 -3.66 18.67 -1.17
CA ALA A 117 -4.96 18.66 -1.83
C ALA A 117 -4.99 17.58 -2.90
N GLY A 118 -6.14 16.93 -3.07
CA GLY A 118 -6.32 15.87 -4.05
C GLY A 118 -7.74 15.32 -4.03
N TYR A 119 -7.89 14.07 -4.44
CA TYR A 119 -9.13 13.33 -4.34
C TYR A 119 -8.86 11.93 -3.78
N GLU A 120 -9.80 11.40 -3.02
CA GLU A 120 -9.82 10.00 -2.62
C GLU A 120 -10.72 9.22 -3.59
N ILE A 121 -10.26 8.04 -4.01
CA ILE A 121 -11.02 7.11 -4.87
C ILE A 121 -10.79 5.68 -4.39
N HIS A 122 -11.71 5.15 -3.58
CA HIS A 122 -11.55 3.80 -3.03
C HIS A 122 -12.87 3.17 -2.61
N MET A 123 -12.85 1.84 -2.52
CA MET A 123 -13.92 1.02 -1.95
C MET A 123 -13.53 0.44 -0.59
N GLY A 124 -12.23 0.44 -0.24
CA GLY A 124 -11.74 -0.04 1.04
C GLY A 124 -11.98 0.94 2.18
N VAL A 125 -12.51 0.45 3.30
CA VAL A 125 -12.57 1.16 4.57
C VAL A 125 -11.52 0.56 5.49
N THR A 126 -10.56 1.37 5.89
CA THR A 126 -9.44 0.97 6.75
C THR A 126 -9.66 1.47 8.17
N ALA A 127 -9.46 0.60 9.16
CA ALA A 127 -9.63 0.93 10.57
C ALA A 127 -8.55 0.24 11.42
N GLY A 128 -8.05 0.93 12.43
CA GLY A 128 -7.15 0.38 13.44
C GLY A 128 -6.23 1.41 14.10
N PRO A 129 -5.52 1.02 15.17
CA PRO A 129 -4.66 1.92 15.95
C PRO A 129 -3.57 2.63 15.15
N ALA A 130 -3.05 2.04 14.09
CA ALA A 130 -2.00 2.66 13.26
C ALA A 130 -2.48 3.83 12.39
N LEU A 131 -3.76 4.19 12.45
CA LEU A 131 -4.31 5.39 11.79
C LEU A 131 -4.45 6.59 12.75
N ALA A 132 -4.20 6.38 14.06
CA ALA A 132 -4.40 7.39 15.10
C ALA A 132 -3.20 8.36 15.22
#